data_AF-A0A077M8B3-F1
#
_entry.id   AF-A0A077M8B3-F1
#
_cell.length_a   1.000
_cell.length_b   1.000
_cell.length_c   1.000
_cell.angle_alpha   90.00
_cell.angle_beta   90.00
_cell.angle_gamma   90.00
#
_symmetry.space_group_name_H-M   'P 1'
#
loop_
_entity.id
_entity.type
_entity.pdbx_description
1 polymer ?
#
loop_
_entity_poly.entity_id
_entity_poly.type
_entity_poly.pdbx_seq_one_letter_code
_entity_poly.pdbx_strand_id
1 'polypeptide(L)'
;MLIDRQLADAGWSVQDKKSLNLIAHQSVSCREVVMKAGHGRVDYLLYVDRKVVGVIEAKPEGTTLSGVEWQSAVYANGLPAEAELKSITVDGRLPFVFEASGSETHFTNGYDPHPRARRIFNFPTSATLAKQIRDAEAEPDKPTWRAKVQHLPPLDEAPLRPAQITAINGIEQSLAKQHHDRSLVQMATGAGKTYTAVTAAYRLLKFGGFRRILFLVDRNNLAAQTIAEFQNYRTPDDGRRFTELYNVDKLTSAGMLGSSHVIVSTIQRVYSVLRGHDVTEGDDPNLDDFVPDAPVTVTYSPRCHPRRSTW
;
A
#
# COMPACT_ATOMS: atom_id res chain seq x y z
N MET A 1 5.09 -24.66 1.68
CA MET A 1 5.37 -23.87 2.91
C MET A 1 4.40 -22.69 2.99
N LEU A 2 4.15 -22.09 4.16
CA LEU A 2 3.18 -20.98 4.31
C LEU A 2 3.49 -19.77 3.41
N ILE A 3 4.78 -19.41 3.30
CA ILE A 3 5.26 -18.33 2.41
C ILE A 3 4.96 -18.65 0.94
N ASP A 4 5.14 -19.89 0.49
CA ASP A 4 4.80 -20.29 -0.89
C ASP A 4 3.33 -20.04 -1.20
N ARG A 5 2.45 -20.35 -0.26
CA ARG A 5 1.01 -20.14 -0.41
C ARG A 5 0.69 -18.65 -0.48
N GLN A 6 1.27 -17.84 0.40
CA GLN A 6 1.09 -16.38 0.37
C GLN A 6 1.60 -15.76 -0.93
N LEU A 7 2.71 -16.27 -1.47
CA LEU A 7 3.23 -15.85 -2.78
C LEU A 7 2.31 -16.27 -3.92
N ALA A 8 1.84 -17.52 -3.92
CA ALA A 8 0.88 -18.02 -4.91
C ALA A 8 -0.44 -17.23 -4.88
N ASP A 9 -0.96 -16.92 -3.69
CA ASP A 9 -2.16 -16.11 -3.48
C ASP A 9 -1.97 -14.67 -4.01
N ALA A 10 -0.73 -14.16 -3.98
CA ALA A 10 -0.32 -12.89 -4.60
C ALA A 10 0.02 -13.00 -6.11
N GLY A 11 -0.21 -14.17 -6.72
CA GLY A 11 -0.02 -14.42 -8.15
C GLY A 11 1.43 -14.68 -8.57
N TRP A 12 2.29 -15.14 -7.66
CA TRP A 12 3.67 -15.54 -7.99
C TRP A 12 3.74 -17.01 -8.36
N SER A 13 4.46 -17.33 -9.44
CA SER A 13 4.87 -18.70 -9.74
C SER A 13 6.07 -19.06 -8.89
N VAL A 14 5.87 -19.88 -7.86
CA VAL A 14 6.96 -20.36 -7.00
C VAL A 14 7.63 -21.56 -7.66
N GLN A 15 8.94 -21.45 -7.91
CA GLN A 15 9.72 -22.42 -8.66
C GLN A 15 11.02 -22.73 -7.93
N ASP A 16 11.60 -23.89 -8.19
CA ASP A 16 12.94 -24.25 -7.70
C ASP A 16 13.97 -24.01 -8.80
N LYS A 17 15.24 -23.79 -8.42
CA LYS A 17 16.31 -23.49 -9.39
C LYS A 17 16.44 -24.52 -10.52
N LYS A 18 16.18 -25.81 -10.24
CA LYS A 18 16.28 -26.91 -11.21
C LYS A 18 15.18 -26.86 -12.29
N SER A 19 14.04 -26.26 -11.98
CA SER A 19 12.87 -26.16 -12.86
C SER A 19 12.57 -24.71 -13.26
N LEU A 20 13.55 -23.81 -13.09
CA LEU A 20 13.38 -22.39 -13.32
C LEU A 20 13.03 -22.10 -14.78
N ASN A 21 11.83 -21.60 -15.00
CA ASN A 21 11.34 -21.13 -16.28
C ASN A 21 10.77 -19.72 -16.14
N LEU A 22 11.62 -18.73 -16.46
CA LEU A 22 11.28 -17.32 -16.41
C LEU A 22 10.34 -16.87 -17.55
N ILE A 23 10.10 -17.72 -18.54
CA ILE A 23 9.19 -17.43 -19.67
C ILE A 23 7.77 -17.90 -19.36
N ALA A 24 7.62 -18.95 -18.56
CA ALA A 24 6.33 -19.54 -18.22
C ALA A 24 5.40 -18.59 -17.45
N HIS A 25 5.95 -17.59 -16.76
CA HIS A 25 5.16 -16.65 -15.98
C HIS A 25 5.85 -15.28 -15.94
N GLN A 26 5.07 -14.20 -15.94
CA GLN A 26 5.59 -12.83 -15.79
C GLN A 26 6.35 -12.64 -14.45
N SER A 27 6.02 -13.48 -13.48
CA SER A 27 6.27 -13.26 -12.06
C SER A 27 6.69 -14.56 -11.42
N VAL A 28 7.99 -14.68 -11.14
CA VAL A 28 8.58 -15.93 -10.63
C VAL A 28 9.28 -15.65 -9.31
N SER A 29 9.04 -16.52 -8.34
CA SER A 29 9.79 -16.57 -7.08
C SER A 29 10.61 -17.85 -7.08
N CYS A 30 11.95 -17.73 -7.19
CA CYS A 30 12.84 -18.88 -7.24
C CYS A 30 13.38 -19.22 -5.85
N ARG A 31 13.15 -20.43 -5.37
CA ARG A 31 13.61 -20.89 -4.06
C ARG A 31 15.12 -21.17 -4.01
N GLU A 32 15.68 -21.02 -2.81
CA GLU A 32 16.99 -21.50 -2.37
C GLU A 32 18.13 -21.16 -3.36
N VAL A 33 18.22 -19.90 -3.78
CA VAL A 33 19.21 -19.49 -4.77
C VAL A 33 20.57 -19.30 -4.10
N VAL A 34 21.51 -20.19 -4.45
CA VAL A 34 22.92 -20.07 -4.06
C VAL A 34 23.55 -18.87 -4.76
N MET A 35 24.15 -17.99 -3.96
CA MET A 35 24.80 -16.76 -4.39
C MET A 35 26.26 -17.02 -4.79
N LYS A 36 26.98 -16.00 -5.28
CA LYS A 36 28.44 -16.13 -5.49
C LYS A 36 29.14 -16.53 -4.19
N ALA A 37 30.32 -17.14 -4.33
CA ALA A 37 31.13 -17.57 -3.19
C ALA A 37 31.32 -16.42 -2.17
N GLY A 38 31.06 -16.70 -0.90
CA GLY A 38 31.13 -15.71 0.19
C GLY A 38 29.82 -14.96 0.48
N HIS A 39 28.80 -15.06 -0.38
CA HIS A 39 27.50 -14.36 -0.20
C HIS A 39 26.36 -15.26 0.29
N GLY A 40 26.62 -16.56 0.47
CA GLY A 40 25.64 -17.49 1.04
C GLY A 40 24.51 -17.87 0.08
N ARG A 41 23.28 -17.88 0.59
CA ARG A 41 22.08 -18.31 -0.11
C ARG A 41 20.92 -17.41 0.28
N VAL A 42 20.05 -17.10 -0.66
CA VAL A 42 18.77 -16.41 -0.41
C VAL A 42 17.63 -17.42 -0.48
N ASP A 43 16.63 -17.27 0.38
CA ASP A 43 15.51 -18.22 0.42
C ASP A 43 14.60 -18.06 -0.80
N TYR A 44 14.35 -16.84 -1.25
CA TYR A 44 13.66 -16.57 -2.51
C TYR A 44 14.28 -15.42 -3.28
N LEU A 45 14.45 -15.61 -4.59
CA LEU A 45 14.83 -14.55 -5.53
C LEU A 45 13.63 -14.20 -6.41
N LEU A 46 13.26 -12.91 -6.42
CA LEU A 46 12.06 -12.42 -7.10
C LEU A 46 12.37 -11.89 -8.49
N TYR A 47 11.64 -12.42 -9.47
CA TYR A 47 11.69 -12.02 -10.86
C TYR A 47 10.39 -11.37 -11.30
N VAL A 48 10.51 -10.20 -11.91
CA VAL A 48 9.41 -9.51 -12.58
C VAL A 48 9.88 -9.18 -14.00
N ASP A 49 9.10 -9.60 -15.00
CA ASP A 49 9.45 -9.42 -16.41
C ASP A 49 10.85 -9.99 -16.75
N ARG A 50 11.22 -11.10 -16.12
CA ARG A 50 12.53 -11.80 -16.21
C ARG A 50 13.73 -11.02 -15.64
N LYS A 51 13.49 -9.89 -14.98
CA LYS A 51 14.50 -9.13 -14.26
C LYS A 51 14.45 -9.47 -12.77
N VAL A 52 15.61 -9.54 -12.13
CA VAL A 52 15.68 -9.70 -10.67
C VAL A 52 15.35 -8.36 -10.03
N VAL A 53 14.37 -8.34 -9.13
CA VAL A 53 13.88 -7.10 -8.50
C VAL A 53 13.96 -7.11 -6.99
N GLY A 54 14.16 -8.28 -6.38
CA GLY A 54 14.10 -8.39 -4.94
C GLY A 54 14.39 -9.78 -4.40
N VAL A 55 14.40 -9.88 -3.09
CA VAL A 55 14.67 -11.11 -2.35
C VAL A 55 13.70 -11.25 -1.17
N ILE A 56 13.46 -12.48 -0.75
CA ILE A 56 12.77 -12.80 0.50
C ILE A 56 13.70 -13.66 1.35
N GLU A 57 13.95 -13.21 2.56
CA GLU A 57 14.64 -13.95 3.61
C GLU A 57 13.59 -14.58 4.53
N ALA A 58 13.54 -15.91 4.57
CA ALA A 58 12.62 -16.65 5.41
C ALA A 58 13.21 -16.85 6.81
N LYS A 59 12.38 -16.69 7.83
CA LYS A 59 12.71 -17.01 9.22
C LYS A 59 11.81 -18.13 9.72
N PRO A 60 12.23 -18.89 10.75
CA PRO A 60 11.34 -19.84 11.41
C PRO A 60 10.06 -19.16 11.91
N GLU A 61 8.95 -19.87 11.84
CA GLU A 61 7.66 -19.37 12.31
C GLU A 61 7.72 -18.99 13.80
N GLY A 62 7.08 -17.88 14.16
CA GLY A 62 7.12 -17.32 15.52
C GLY A 62 8.37 -16.48 15.85
N THR A 63 9.31 -16.33 14.92
CA THR A 63 10.46 -15.43 15.10
C THR A 63 10.05 -13.98 14.88
N THR A 64 10.31 -13.11 15.85
CA THR A 64 10.15 -11.66 15.71
C THR A 64 11.14 -11.13 14.67
N LEU A 65 10.62 -10.43 13.66
CA LEU A 65 11.42 -9.86 12.58
C LEU A 65 11.97 -8.48 12.98
N SER A 66 12.83 -8.39 14.01
CA SER A 66 13.40 -7.11 14.47
C SER A 66 14.91 -7.02 14.25
N GLY A 67 15.40 -5.89 13.75
CA GLY A 67 16.82 -5.50 13.85
C GLY A 67 17.77 -5.99 12.75
N VAL A 68 17.27 -6.53 11.63
CA VAL A 68 18.11 -7.12 10.56
C VAL A 68 18.05 -6.31 9.25
N GLU A 69 17.29 -5.21 9.22
CA GLU A 69 16.81 -4.52 8.01
C GLU A 69 17.88 -4.17 6.95
N TRP A 70 19.13 -3.98 7.35
CA TRP A 70 20.22 -3.58 6.46
C TRP A 70 21.25 -4.68 6.21
N GLN A 71 21.38 -5.68 7.10
CA GLN A 71 22.28 -6.82 6.86
C GLN A 71 21.69 -7.81 5.85
N SER A 72 20.36 -7.87 5.73
CA SER A 72 19.66 -8.68 4.72
C SER A 72 19.67 -8.06 3.31
N ALA A 73 20.15 -6.83 3.14
CA ALA A 73 20.15 -6.16 1.83
C ALA A 73 21.22 -6.78 0.93
N VAL A 74 20.81 -7.77 0.14
CA VAL A 74 21.65 -8.43 -0.85
C VAL A 74 22.14 -7.42 -1.88
N TYR A 75 23.46 -7.24 -1.93
CA TYR A 75 24.10 -6.51 -3.01
C TYR A 75 23.91 -7.27 -4.32
N ALA A 76 23.57 -6.54 -5.38
CA ALA A 76 23.40 -7.14 -6.69
C ALA A 76 24.67 -7.85 -7.18
N ASN A 77 25.84 -7.38 -6.75
CA ASN A 77 27.13 -8.00 -7.07
C ASN A 77 27.30 -9.42 -6.49
N GLY A 78 26.53 -9.80 -5.47
CA GLY A 78 26.53 -11.14 -4.88
C GLY A 78 25.67 -12.14 -5.64
N LEU A 79 24.79 -11.67 -6.54
CA LEU A 79 23.93 -12.53 -7.35
C LEU A 79 24.77 -13.39 -8.31
N PRO A 80 24.28 -14.59 -8.70
CA PRO A 80 24.86 -15.32 -9.82
C PRO A 80 24.98 -14.43 -11.07
N ALA A 81 26.03 -14.62 -11.88
CA ALA A 81 26.36 -13.71 -12.99
C ALA A 81 25.17 -13.42 -13.94
N GLU A 82 24.39 -14.44 -14.29
CA GLU A 82 23.20 -14.29 -15.15
C GLU A 82 22.09 -13.45 -14.51
N ALA A 83 21.91 -13.59 -13.19
CA ALA A 83 20.92 -12.86 -12.41
C ALA A 83 21.35 -11.40 -12.17
N GLU A 84 22.64 -11.19 -11.90
CA GLU A 84 23.24 -9.86 -11.77
C GLU A 84 23.07 -9.02 -13.04
N LEU A 85 23.37 -9.58 -14.21
CA LEU A 85 23.22 -8.90 -15.51
C LEU A 85 21.79 -8.44 -15.80
N LYS A 86 20.79 -9.08 -15.19
CA LYS A 86 19.37 -8.78 -15.37
C LYS A 86 18.73 -8.21 -14.10
N SER A 87 19.54 -7.70 -13.18
CA SER A 87 19.04 -7.11 -11.94
C SER A 87 18.64 -5.65 -12.11
N ILE A 88 17.55 -5.26 -11.47
CA ILE A 88 17.21 -3.86 -11.22
C ILE A 88 17.83 -3.50 -9.88
N THR A 89 18.57 -2.39 -9.85
CA THR A 89 19.26 -1.96 -8.64
C THR A 89 19.04 -0.48 -8.34
N VAL A 90 19.09 -0.15 -7.06
CA VAL A 90 19.14 1.22 -6.53
C VAL A 90 20.36 1.26 -5.61
N ASP A 91 21.31 2.14 -5.89
CA ASP A 91 22.59 2.23 -5.17
C ASP A 91 23.32 0.88 -5.00
N GLY A 92 23.31 0.07 -6.06
CA GLY A 92 23.97 -1.25 -6.09
C GLY A 92 23.25 -2.36 -5.31
N ARG A 93 22.03 -2.11 -4.82
CA ARG A 93 21.21 -3.07 -4.07
C ARG A 93 19.91 -3.38 -4.80
N LEU A 94 19.34 -4.56 -4.55
CA LEU A 94 18.00 -4.87 -5.04
C LEU A 94 16.96 -3.99 -4.34
N PRO A 95 15.99 -3.40 -5.07
CA PRO A 95 15.07 -2.41 -4.50
C PRO A 95 14.02 -3.02 -3.57
N PHE A 96 13.68 -4.31 -3.69
CA PHE A 96 12.63 -4.91 -2.87
C PHE A 96 13.20 -6.02 -1.98
N VAL A 97 13.22 -5.76 -0.68
CA VAL A 97 13.70 -6.73 0.32
C VAL A 97 12.54 -7.10 1.24
N PHE A 98 12.34 -8.39 1.44
CA PHE A 98 11.33 -8.91 2.34
C PHE A 98 11.96 -9.83 3.38
N GLU A 99 11.42 -9.76 4.59
CA GLU A 99 11.75 -10.69 5.67
C GLU A 99 10.43 -11.32 6.12
N ALA A 100 10.34 -12.64 6.18
CA ALA A 100 9.06 -13.31 6.44
C ALA A 100 9.23 -14.54 7.34
N SER A 101 8.42 -14.63 8.39
CA SER A 101 8.32 -15.80 9.29
C SER A 101 7.07 -16.65 9.02
N GLY A 102 6.36 -16.38 7.92
CA GLY A 102 5.05 -16.96 7.62
C GLY A 102 3.90 -16.27 8.35
N SER A 103 4.05 -15.93 9.64
CA SER A 103 3.06 -15.15 10.41
C SER A 103 3.23 -13.63 10.25
N GLU A 104 4.45 -13.17 9.98
CA GLU A 104 4.77 -11.77 9.74
C GLU A 104 5.56 -11.59 8.45
N THR A 105 5.42 -10.42 7.82
CA THR A 105 6.20 -10.03 6.66
C THR A 105 6.59 -8.56 6.78
N HIS A 106 7.89 -8.30 6.76
CA HIS A 106 8.46 -6.97 6.63
C HIS A 106 8.86 -6.69 5.19
N PHE A 107 8.72 -5.44 4.76
CA PHE A 107 9.07 -4.99 3.41
C PHE A 107 9.86 -3.69 3.46
N THR A 108 11.06 -3.73 2.90
CA THR A 108 11.90 -2.56 2.64
C THR A 108 11.86 -2.24 1.15
N ASN A 109 11.58 -0.98 0.83
CA ASN A 109 11.60 -0.47 -0.54
C ASN A 109 12.78 0.49 -0.70
N GLY A 110 13.79 0.08 -1.46
CA GLY A 110 15.01 0.83 -1.73
C GLY A 110 14.79 2.13 -2.51
N TYR A 111 13.63 2.29 -3.16
CA TYR A 111 13.25 3.56 -3.78
C TYR A 111 12.75 4.61 -2.77
N ASP A 112 12.43 4.23 -1.53
CA ASP A 112 12.00 5.23 -0.52
C ASP A 112 13.20 6.13 -0.13
N PRO A 113 13.01 7.43 0.21
CA PRO A 113 14.12 8.33 0.57
C PRO A 113 14.94 7.84 1.77
N HIS A 114 14.25 7.18 2.70
CA HIS A 114 14.83 6.54 3.87
C HIS A 114 14.29 5.10 3.93
N PRO A 115 14.89 4.16 3.19
CA PRO A 115 14.45 2.76 3.19
C PRO A 115 14.53 2.19 4.60
N ARG A 116 13.41 1.66 5.06
CA ARG A 116 13.29 0.93 6.33
C ARG A 116 12.28 -0.18 6.18
N ALA A 117 12.43 -1.22 6.98
CA ALA A 117 11.46 -2.30 6.98
C ALA A 117 10.19 -1.85 7.70
N ARG A 118 9.08 -2.45 7.28
CA ARG A 118 7.74 -2.12 7.75
C ARG A 118 6.84 -3.31 7.54
N ARG A 119 5.90 -3.50 8.46
CA ARG A 119 4.96 -4.61 8.38
C ARG A 119 4.02 -4.42 7.21
N ILE A 120 3.90 -5.46 6.40
CA ILE A 120 2.90 -5.59 5.37
C ILE A 120 2.05 -6.83 5.66
N PHE A 121 0.78 -6.78 5.26
CA PHE A 121 -0.16 -7.87 5.52
C PHE A 121 -0.01 -9.01 4.51
N ASN A 122 0.31 -8.70 3.24
CA ASN A 122 0.51 -9.68 2.17
C ASN A 122 1.65 -9.24 1.25
N PHE A 123 2.29 -10.21 0.60
CA PHE A 123 3.22 -9.94 -0.49
C PHE A 123 2.55 -9.11 -1.59
N PRO A 124 3.24 -8.06 -2.11
CA PRO A 124 2.76 -7.33 -3.25
C PRO A 124 2.68 -8.25 -4.47
N THR A 125 1.67 -8.03 -5.31
CA THR A 125 1.66 -8.65 -6.64
C THR A 125 2.83 -8.11 -7.46
N SER A 126 3.34 -8.93 -8.37
CA SER A 126 4.31 -8.51 -9.39
C SER A 126 3.90 -7.25 -10.16
N ALA A 127 2.63 -7.11 -10.55
CA ALA A 127 2.11 -5.90 -11.18
C ALA A 127 2.22 -4.66 -10.27
N THR A 128 2.26 -4.85 -8.95
CA THR A 128 2.53 -3.77 -7.98
C THR A 128 3.99 -3.37 -8.01
N LEU A 129 4.92 -4.33 -7.94
CA LEU A 129 6.36 -4.07 -8.00
C LEU A 129 6.78 -3.50 -9.36
N ALA A 130 6.30 -4.08 -10.46
CA ALA A 130 6.54 -3.58 -11.82
C ALA A 130 6.10 -2.12 -11.99
N LYS A 131 4.95 -1.75 -11.41
CA LYS A 131 4.50 -0.36 -11.45
C LYS A 131 5.37 0.55 -10.57
N GLN A 132 5.83 0.08 -9.41
CA GLN A 132 6.75 0.87 -8.57
C GLN A 132 8.07 1.13 -9.31
N ILE A 133 8.62 0.13 -9.99
CA ILE A 133 9.80 0.29 -10.86
C ILE A 133 9.53 1.34 -11.94
N ARG A 134 8.45 1.20 -12.72
CA ARG A 134 8.13 2.17 -13.78
C ARG A 134 7.91 3.58 -13.26
N ASP A 135 7.22 3.74 -12.13
CA ASP A 135 6.99 5.05 -11.52
C ASP A 135 8.31 5.68 -11.05
N ALA A 136 9.22 4.86 -10.50
CA ALA A 136 10.55 5.32 -10.09
C ALA A 136 11.46 5.68 -11.26
N GLU A 137 11.39 4.94 -12.37
CA GLU A 137 12.10 5.27 -13.62
C GLU A 137 11.56 6.56 -14.26
N ALA A 138 10.25 6.79 -14.19
CA ALA A 138 9.61 7.97 -14.76
C ALA A 138 9.83 9.25 -13.95
N GLU A 139 9.95 9.15 -12.62
CA GLU A 139 10.13 10.28 -11.72
C GLU A 139 11.20 9.96 -10.65
N PRO A 140 12.49 9.91 -11.04
CA PRO A 140 13.57 9.43 -10.17
C PRO A 140 13.81 10.31 -8.93
N ASP A 141 13.44 11.59 -8.98
CA ASP A 141 13.52 12.50 -7.83
C ASP A 141 12.40 12.27 -6.81
N LYS A 142 11.27 11.68 -7.24
CA LYS A 142 10.10 11.40 -6.38
C LYS A 142 9.54 9.99 -6.66
N PRO A 143 10.35 8.94 -6.50
CA PRO A 143 10.06 7.61 -7.03
C PRO A 143 8.93 6.89 -6.29
N THR A 144 8.59 7.34 -5.07
CA THR A 144 7.57 6.72 -4.23
C THR A 144 6.69 7.78 -3.57
N TRP A 145 5.52 7.38 -3.04
CA TRP A 145 4.66 8.29 -2.29
C TRP A 145 5.40 8.94 -1.12
N ARG A 146 6.35 8.22 -0.50
CA ARG A 146 7.18 8.69 0.61
C ARG A 146 8.10 9.84 0.20
N ALA A 147 8.60 9.82 -1.02
CA ALA A 147 9.34 10.95 -1.60
C ALA A 147 8.38 12.09 -2.01
N LYS A 148 7.23 11.75 -2.60
CA LYS A 148 6.25 12.73 -3.10
C LYS A 148 5.66 13.62 -2.00
N VAL A 149 5.32 13.05 -0.83
CA VAL A 149 4.77 13.82 0.30
C VAL A 149 5.75 14.82 0.90
N GLN A 150 7.06 14.68 0.65
CA GLN A 150 8.07 15.68 1.06
C GLN A 150 8.09 16.91 0.13
N HIS A 151 7.44 16.81 -1.04
CA HIS A 151 7.48 17.81 -2.11
C HIS A 151 6.06 18.27 -2.50
N LEU A 152 5.11 18.25 -1.56
CA LEU A 152 3.78 18.78 -1.80
C LEU A 152 3.87 20.29 -2.08
N PRO A 153 3.11 20.82 -3.06
CA PRO A 153 3.05 22.26 -3.27
C PRO A 153 2.44 22.95 -2.05
N PRO A 154 2.68 24.26 -1.85
CA PRO A 154 2.04 25.02 -0.78
C PRO A 154 0.52 24.80 -0.72
N LEU A 155 -0.03 24.82 0.49
CA LEU A 155 -1.48 24.77 0.68
C LEU A 155 -2.09 26.08 0.20
N ASP A 156 -3.11 26.01 -0.65
CA ASP A 156 -3.95 27.18 -0.91
C ASP A 156 -4.84 27.40 0.31
N GLU A 157 -4.54 28.46 1.05
CA GLU A 157 -5.20 28.80 2.30
C GLU A 157 -6.45 29.67 2.10
N ALA A 158 -6.64 30.26 0.91
CA ALA A 158 -7.74 31.19 0.66
C ALA A 158 -9.15 30.61 0.94
N PRO A 159 -9.46 29.33 0.60
CA PRO A 159 -10.77 28.75 0.92
C PRO A 159 -10.84 28.13 2.32
N LEU A 160 -9.78 28.22 3.14
CA LEU A 160 -9.63 27.44 4.37
C LEU A 160 -9.75 28.29 5.63
N ARG A 161 -10.36 27.70 6.66
CA ARG A 161 -10.36 28.28 8.02
C ARG A 161 -9.05 27.93 8.73
N PRO A 162 -8.62 28.73 9.73
CA PRO A 162 -7.38 28.48 10.48
C PRO A 162 -7.26 27.05 11.04
N ALA A 163 -8.35 26.49 11.57
CA ALA A 163 -8.35 25.12 12.08
C ALA A 163 -8.09 24.06 10.98
N GLN A 164 -8.53 24.31 9.76
CA GLN A 164 -8.34 23.41 8.62
C GLN A 164 -6.90 23.50 8.10
N ILE A 165 -6.36 24.72 8.01
CA ILE A 165 -4.96 24.98 7.65
C ILE A 165 -4.02 24.23 8.61
N THR A 166 -4.20 24.43 9.92
CA THR A 166 -3.40 23.73 10.94
C THR A 166 -3.51 22.21 10.82
N ALA A 167 -4.73 21.69 10.61
CA ALA A 167 -4.95 20.25 10.48
C ALA A 167 -4.26 19.67 9.23
N ILE A 168 -4.41 20.29 8.06
CA ILE A 168 -3.83 19.81 6.80
C ILE A 168 -2.31 19.88 6.85
N ASN A 169 -1.75 21.01 7.28
CA ASN A 169 -0.31 21.16 7.44
C ASN A 169 0.26 20.14 8.45
N GLY A 170 -0.46 19.86 9.54
CA GLY A 170 -0.08 18.83 10.51
C GLY A 170 -0.07 17.42 9.91
N ILE A 171 -1.07 17.07 9.10
CA ILE A 171 -1.11 15.78 8.37
C ILE A 171 0.07 15.66 7.42
N GLU A 172 0.33 16.70 6.61
CA GLU A 172 1.39 16.69 5.61
C GLU A 172 2.78 16.61 6.24
N GLN A 173 3.01 17.36 7.31
CA GLN A 173 4.25 17.28 8.08
C GLN A 173 4.43 15.91 8.72
N SER A 174 3.36 15.32 9.26
CA SER A 174 3.41 13.97 9.85
C SER A 174 3.78 12.91 8.80
N LEU A 175 3.15 12.98 7.62
CA LEU A 175 3.46 12.10 6.49
C LEU A 175 4.87 12.30 5.94
N ALA A 176 5.36 13.54 5.88
CA ALA A 176 6.71 13.85 5.40
C ALA A 176 7.79 13.35 6.37
N LYS A 177 7.57 13.49 7.69
CA LYS A 177 8.48 13.01 8.74
C LYS A 177 8.56 11.49 8.82
N GLN A 178 7.46 10.81 8.51
CA GLN A 178 7.37 9.35 8.50
C GLN A 178 7.77 8.68 9.83
N HIS A 179 7.56 9.33 10.98
CA HIS A 179 7.83 8.69 12.27
C HIS A 179 6.69 7.82 12.76
N HIS A 180 5.49 8.02 12.22
CA HIS A 180 4.27 7.36 12.67
C HIS A 180 3.50 6.82 11.47
N ASP A 181 2.98 5.60 11.64
CA ASP A 181 2.09 4.98 10.66
C ASP A 181 0.62 5.42 10.88
N ARG A 182 0.35 6.10 12.00
CA ARG A 182 -0.97 6.61 12.40
C ARG A 182 -0.85 8.02 12.94
N SER A 183 -1.80 8.88 12.59
CA SER A 183 -1.86 10.27 13.03
C SER A 183 -3.26 10.58 13.52
N LEU A 184 -3.38 11.43 14.54
CA LEU A 184 -4.67 11.87 15.09
C LEU A 184 -4.81 13.38 14.88
N VAL A 185 -5.94 13.79 14.29
CA VAL A 185 -6.33 15.19 14.16
C VAL A 185 -7.56 15.43 15.03
N GLN A 186 -7.42 16.29 16.04
CA GLN A 186 -8.52 16.66 16.91
C GLN A 186 -9.07 18.03 16.49
N MET A 187 -10.35 18.04 16.12
CA MET A 187 -11.06 19.25 15.71
C MET A 187 -12.44 19.31 16.36
N ALA A 188 -12.83 20.50 16.82
CA ALA A 188 -14.17 20.74 17.35
C ALA A 188 -15.27 20.40 16.31
N THR A 189 -16.48 20.12 16.79
CA THR A 189 -17.66 20.00 15.91
C THR A 189 -17.96 21.35 15.26
N GLY A 190 -18.31 21.33 13.97
CA GLY A 190 -18.50 22.55 13.18
C GLY A 190 -17.21 23.20 12.65
N ALA A 191 -16.02 22.74 13.05
CA ALA A 191 -14.74 23.28 12.58
C ALA A 191 -14.37 22.90 11.12
N GLY A 192 -15.24 22.17 10.42
CA GLY A 192 -15.05 21.81 9.01
C GLY A 192 -14.26 20.51 8.78
N LYS A 193 -14.39 19.52 9.67
CA LYS A 193 -13.69 18.22 9.59
C LYS A 193 -13.79 17.53 8.23
N THR A 194 -15.00 17.41 7.68
CA THR A 194 -15.22 16.73 6.40
C THR A 194 -14.50 17.45 5.27
N TYR A 195 -14.67 18.78 5.17
CA TYR A 195 -13.97 19.59 4.17
C TYR A 195 -12.44 19.51 4.30
N THR A 196 -11.91 19.50 5.53
CA THR A 196 -10.47 19.27 5.79
C THR A 196 -10.03 17.92 5.23
N ALA A 197 -10.79 16.86 5.48
CA ALA A 197 -10.45 15.52 5.04
C ALA A 197 -10.54 15.37 3.51
N VAL A 198 -11.54 15.99 2.87
CA VAL A 198 -11.65 16.03 1.40
C VAL A 198 -10.47 16.80 0.78
N THR A 199 -10.09 17.94 1.37
CA THR A 199 -8.93 18.73 0.91
C THR A 199 -7.62 17.94 1.05
N ALA A 200 -7.42 17.26 2.17
CA ALA A 200 -6.26 16.38 2.36
C ALA A 200 -6.27 15.22 1.35
N ALA A 201 -7.42 14.58 1.14
CA ALA A 201 -7.57 13.50 0.17
C ALA A 201 -7.22 13.95 -1.25
N TYR A 202 -7.72 15.11 -1.67
CA TYR A 202 -7.40 15.73 -2.96
C TYR A 202 -5.89 15.91 -3.13
N ARG A 203 -5.24 16.53 -2.15
CA ARG A 203 -3.79 16.83 -2.20
C ARG A 203 -2.95 15.56 -2.23
N LEU A 204 -3.33 14.53 -1.48
CA LEU A 204 -2.62 13.25 -1.47
C LEU A 204 -2.80 12.46 -2.78
N LEU A 205 -3.99 12.48 -3.38
CA LEU A 205 -4.25 11.84 -4.67
C LEU A 205 -3.51 12.56 -5.81
N LYS A 206 -3.54 13.90 -5.81
CA LYS A 206 -2.96 14.70 -6.89
C LYS A 206 -1.45 14.78 -6.83
N PHE A 207 -0.89 15.04 -5.65
CA PHE A 207 0.53 15.35 -5.48
C PHE A 207 1.26 14.29 -4.68
N GLY A 208 0.61 13.68 -3.67
CA GLY A 208 1.25 12.74 -2.74
C GLY A 208 1.51 11.34 -3.31
N GLY A 209 1.10 11.04 -4.55
CA GLY A 209 1.25 9.72 -5.16
C GLY A 209 0.33 8.64 -4.58
N PHE A 210 -0.68 9.04 -3.80
CA PHE A 210 -1.73 8.14 -3.36
C PHE A 210 -2.64 7.84 -4.55
N ARG A 211 -3.16 6.61 -4.58
CA ARG A 211 -4.08 6.19 -5.66
C ARG A 211 -5.46 5.80 -5.16
N ARG A 212 -5.53 5.44 -3.87
CA ARG A 212 -6.74 4.98 -3.21
C ARG A 212 -6.76 5.49 -1.78
N ILE A 213 -7.92 5.95 -1.35
CA ILE A 213 -8.21 6.41 0.00
C ILE A 213 -9.48 5.68 0.46
N LEU A 214 -9.40 5.03 1.63
CA LEU A 214 -10.57 4.49 2.32
C LEU A 214 -10.99 5.51 3.37
N PHE A 215 -12.21 6.03 3.24
CA PHE A 215 -12.82 6.95 4.17
C PHE A 215 -13.84 6.19 5.03
N LEU A 216 -13.52 6.03 6.31
CA LEU A 216 -14.37 5.33 7.25
C LEU A 216 -15.30 6.29 7.97
N VAL A 217 -16.58 5.94 8.01
CA VAL A 217 -17.61 6.64 8.78
C VAL A 217 -18.26 5.70 9.78
N ASP A 218 -18.93 6.26 10.78
CA ASP A 218 -19.64 5.48 11.78
C ASP A 218 -20.91 4.83 11.21
N ARG A 219 -21.67 5.56 10.36
CA ARG A 219 -23.01 5.14 9.88
C ARG A 219 -23.28 5.55 8.43
N ASN A 220 -24.30 4.94 7.83
CA ASN A 220 -24.66 5.16 6.42
C ASN A 220 -25.06 6.61 6.08
N ASN A 221 -25.80 7.29 6.95
CA ASN A 221 -26.17 8.69 6.71
C ASN A 221 -24.93 9.59 6.63
N LEU A 222 -23.91 9.32 7.45
CA LEU A 222 -22.62 9.99 7.37
C LEU A 222 -21.87 9.62 6.09
N ALA A 223 -21.98 8.38 5.60
CA ALA A 223 -21.40 7.98 4.32
C ALA A 223 -21.98 8.82 3.18
N ALA A 224 -23.31 8.97 3.13
CA ALA A 224 -23.99 9.78 2.12
C ALA A 224 -23.59 11.26 2.21
N GLN A 225 -23.48 11.81 3.41
CA GLN A 225 -22.98 13.19 3.62
C GLN A 225 -21.54 13.36 3.16
N THR A 226 -20.66 12.40 3.47
CA THR A 226 -19.26 12.44 3.01
C THR A 226 -19.17 12.36 1.50
N ILE A 227 -19.92 11.47 0.84
CA ILE A 227 -19.96 11.37 -0.62
C ILE A 227 -20.46 12.68 -1.23
N ALA A 228 -21.52 13.28 -0.67
CA ALA A 228 -22.02 14.57 -1.13
C ALA A 228 -20.97 15.68 -0.96
N GLU A 229 -20.19 15.68 0.11
CA GLU A 229 -19.09 16.63 0.31
C GLU A 229 -18.01 16.47 -0.77
N PHE A 230 -17.60 15.23 -1.06
CA PHE A 230 -16.67 14.97 -2.18
C PHE A 230 -17.25 15.44 -3.53
N GLN A 231 -18.52 15.17 -3.82
CA GLN A 231 -19.17 15.58 -5.07
C GLN A 231 -19.25 17.10 -5.24
N ASN A 232 -19.41 17.84 -4.14
CA ASN A 232 -19.55 19.29 -4.16
C ASN A 232 -18.21 20.03 -4.01
N TYR A 233 -17.14 19.34 -3.59
CA TYR A 233 -15.82 19.92 -3.47
C TYR A 233 -15.29 20.37 -4.83
N ARG A 234 -14.88 21.64 -4.90
CA ARG A 234 -14.19 22.21 -6.05
C ARG A 234 -12.70 22.29 -5.78
N THR A 235 -11.92 21.83 -6.74
CA THR A 235 -10.47 21.89 -6.68
C THR A 235 -9.99 23.35 -6.68
N PRO A 236 -9.05 23.72 -5.79
CA PRO A 236 -8.61 25.11 -5.69
C PRO A 236 -7.89 25.65 -6.95
N ASP A 237 -7.34 24.77 -7.78
CA ASP A 237 -6.47 25.15 -8.90
C ASP A 237 -7.22 25.36 -10.23
N ASP A 238 -8.09 24.43 -10.64
CA ASP A 238 -8.84 24.54 -11.90
C ASP A 238 -10.36 24.60 -11.71
N GLY A 239 -10.85 24.58 -10.47
CA GLY A 239 -12.26 24.77 -10.12
C GLY A 239 -13.19 23.60 -10.47
N ARG A 240 -12.66 22.51 -11.03
CA ARG A 240 -13.42 21.29 -11.36
C ARG A 240 -13.95 20.62 -10.11
N ARG A 241 -15.04 19.86 -10.23
CA ARG A 241 -15.50 19.04 -9.10
C ARG A 241 -14.52 17.91 -8.86
N PHE A 242 -14.32 17.52 -7.60
CA PHE A 242 -13.47 16.40 -7.23
C PHE A 242 -13.81 15.13 -8.04
N THR A 243 -15.11 14.84 -8.19
CA THR A 243 -15.61 13.65 -8.89
C THR A 243 -15.43 13.68 -10.40
N GLU A 244 -15.07 14.82 -11.00
CA GLU A 244 -14.64 14.88 -12.40
C GLU A 244 -13.19 14.41 -12.59
N LEU A 245 -12.41 14.36 -11.51
CA LEU A 245 -11.00 13.95 -11.52
C LEU A 245 -10.82 12.57 -10.89
N TYR A 246 -11.56 12.28 -9.83
CA TYR A 246 -11.37 11.11 -8.98
C TYR A 246 -12.71 10.47 -8.63
N ASN A 247 -12.91 9.21 -9.03
CA ASN A 247 -14.11 8.46 -8.70
C ASN A 247 -14.24 8.25 -7.18
N VAL A 248 -15.43 8.49 -6.65
CA VAL A 248 -15.79 8.35 -5.24
C VAL A 248 -16.99 7.41 -5.14
N ASP A 249 -16.77 6.25 -4.54
CA ASP A 249 -17.74 5.16 -4.50
C ASP A 249 -18.02 4.73 -3.06
N LYS A 250 -19.23 4.21 -2.81
CA LYS A 250 -19.55 3.49 -1.58
C LYS A 250 -19.08 2.04 -1.72
N LEU A 251 -18.57 1.43 -0.65
CA LEU A 251 -18.23 0.00 -0.67
C LEU A 251 -19.51 -0.86 -0.75
N THR A 252 -19.61 -1.74 -1.75
CA THR A 252 -20.75 -2.67 -1.98
C THR A 252 -20.31 -4.14 -1.97
N SER A 253 -21.26 -5.07 -2.07
CA SER A 253 -21.04 -6.54 -2.19
C SER A 253 -20.21 -6.90 -3.40
N ALA A 254 -20.39 -6.16 -4.50
CA ALA A 254 -19.60 -6.32 -5.71
C ALA A 254 -18.11 -6.02 -5.49
N GLY A 255 -17.75 -5.53 -4.30
CA GLY A 255 -16.40 -5.13 -3.93
C GLY A 255 -16.10 -3.71 -4.38
N MET A 256 -14.81 -3.42 -4.47
CA MET A 256 -14.32 -2.12 -4.92
C MET A 256 -14.07 -2.14 -6.43
N LEU A 257 -14.61 -1.16 -7.16
CA LEU A 257 -14.31 -1.00 -8.58
C LEU A 257 -12.82 -0.65 -8.77
N GLY A 258 -12.21 -1.20 -9.81
CA GLY A 258 -10.78 -0.98 -10.09
C GLY A 258 -10.42 0.50 -10.28
N SER A 259 -11.38 1.29 -10.77
CA SER A 259 -11.30 2.73 -11.08
C SER A 259 -11.61 3.65 -9.90
N SER A 260 -12.01 3.13 -8.73
CA SER A 260 -12.29 3.93 -7.54
C SER A 260 -11.01 4.54 -6.96
N HIS A 261 -11.07 5.84 -6.63
CA HIS A 261 -9.97 6.57 -5.98
C HIS A 261 -10.28 6.84 -4.51
N VAL A 262 -11.54 7.11 -4.18
CA VAL A 262 -12.01 7.21 -2.79
C VAL A 262 -13.12 6.20 -2.59
N ILE A 263 -13.03 5.43 -1.50
CA ILE A 263 -14.05 4.48 -1.09
C ILE A 263 -14.58 4.96 0.25
N VAL A 264 -15.87 5.23 0.33
CA VAL A 264 -16.55 5.59 1.57
C VAL A 264 -17.27 4.35 2.11
N SER A 265 -17.02 4.01 3.38
CA SER A 265 -17.61 2.82 4.01
C SER A 265 -17.76 2.97 5.51
N THR A 266 -18.68 2.21 6.08
CA THR A 266 -18.66 1.91 7.52
C THR A 266 -17.57 0.86 7.82
N ILE A 267 -17.10 0.81 9.07
CA ILE A 267 -16.10 -0.18 9.49
C ILE A 267 -16.64 -1.61 9.40
N GLN A 268 -17.94 -1.78 9.66
CA GLN A 268 -18.65 -3.04 9.63
C GLN A 268 -18.73 -3.62 8.21
N ARG A 269 -19.03 -2.78 7.21
CA ARG A 269 -19.03 -3.21 5.80
C ARG A 269 -17.65 -3.64 5.34
N VAL A 270 -16.62 -2.86 5.66
CA VAL A 270 -15.23 -3.23 5.38
C VAL A 270 -14.92 -4.60 5.97
N TYR A 271 -15.34 -4.82 7.22
CA TYR A 271 -15.13 -6.08 7.90
C TYR A 271 -15.81 -7.27 7.20
N SER A 272 -17.09 -7.13 6.82
CA SER A 272 -17.82 -8.17 6.10
C SER A 272 -17.21 -8.49 4.74
N VAL A 273 -16.84 -7.46 3.96
CA VAL A 273 -16.16 -7.66 2.67
C VAL A 273 -14.83 -8.39 2.84
N LEU A 274 -14.06 -8.05 3.88
CA LEU A 274 -12.78 -8.71 4.16
C LEU A 274 -12.95 -10.17 4.60
N ARG A 275 -14.08 -10.55 5.20
CA ARG A 275 -14.42 -11.96 5.44
C ARG A 275 -14.95 -12.70 4.20
N GLY A 276 -15.12 -11.99 3.08
CA GLY A 276 -15.74 -12.55 1.87
C GLY A 276 -17.25 -12.72 1.99
N HIS A 277 -17.89 -12.03 2.93
CA HIS A 277 -19.35 -11.97 3.01
C HIS A 277 -19.88 -10.93 2.03
N ASP A 278 -21.02 -11.22 1.42
CA ASP A 278 -21.70 -10.26 0.55
C ASP A 278 -22.32 -9.15 1.40
N VAL A 279 -22.12 -7.91 0.96
CA VAL A 279 -22.63 -6.71 1.61
C VAL A 279 -23.67 -6.05 0.71
N THR A 280 -24.93 -5.94 1.13
CA THR A 280 -26.00 -5.40 0.28
C THR A 280 -25.64 -4.05 -0.36
N GLU A 281 -26.13 -3.79 -1.58
CA GLU A 281 -25.91 -2.50 -2.26
C GLU A 281 -26.58 -1.33 -1.52
N GLY A 282 -27.69 -1.62 -0.83
CA GLY A 282 -28.41 -0.68 0.02
C GLY A 282 -27.84 -0.55 1.44
N ASP A 283 -28.52 0.27 2.23
CA ASP A 283 -28.28 0.35 3.67
C ASP A 283 -28.78 -0.93 4.34
N ASP A 284 -27.95 -1.55 5.18
CA ASP A 284 -28.34 -2.69 6.02
C ASP A 284 -28.12 -2.31 7.49
N PRO A 285 -29.17 -1.87 8.21
CA PRO A 285 -29.05 -1.46 9.61
C PRO A 285 -28.48 -2.55 10.52
N ASN A 286 -28.71 -3.83 10.19
CA ASN A 286 -28.21 -4.95 10.99
C ASN A 286 -26.70 -5.14 10.85
N LEU A 287 -26.13 -4.70 9.72
CA LEU A 287 -24.69 -4.72 9.49
C LEU A 287 -24.06 -3.37 9.87
N ASP A 288 -24.68 -2.27 9.48
CA ASP A 288 -24.08 -0.93 9.49
C ASP A 288 -24.04 -0.28 10.88
N ASP A 289 -24.95 -0.67 11.79
CA ASP A 289 -24.96 -0.21 13.18
C ASP A 289 -24.39 -1.26 14.17
N PHE A 290 -23.85 -2.38 13.67
CA PHE A 290 -23.32 -3.46 14.52
C PHE A 290 -21.97 -3.09 15.16
N VAL A 291 -21.85 -3.23 16.48
CA VAL A 291 -20.59 -3.04 17.22
C VAL A 291 -20.16 -4.39 17.80
N PRO A 292 -19.03 -4.97 17.38
CA PRO A 292 -18.58 -6.26 17.91
C PRO A 292 -18.06 -6.12 19.36
N ASP A 293 -18.37 -7.11 20.20
CA ASP A 293 -17.96 -7.14 21.61
C ASP A 293 -16.45 -7.37 21.83
N ALA A 294 -15.70 -7.76 20.78
CA ALA A 294 -14.27 -8.01 20.83
C ALA A 294 -13.58 -7.63 19.50
N PRO A 295 -12.26 -7.36 19.51
CA PRO A 295 -11.48 -7.12 18.29
C PRO A 295 -11.61 -8.30 17.33
N VAL A 296 -11.90 -8.01 16.08
CA VAL A 296 -12.25 -9.03 15.11
C VAL A 296 -11.10 -9.32 14.15
N THR A 297 -10.69 -10.59 14.06
CA THR A 297 -9.55 -11.02 13.24
C THR A 297 -9.96 -11.17 11.77
N VAL A 298 -9.31 -10.42 10.89
CA VAL A 298 -9.51 -10.48 9.43
C VAL A 298 -8.52 -11.45 8.78
N THR A 299 -9.01 -12.29 7.87
CA THR A 299 -8.19 -13.12 6.96
C THR A 299 -8.20 -12.57 5.53
N TYR A 300 -7.26 -13.02 4.69
CA TYR A 300 -7.17 -12.63 3.28
C TYR A 300 -8.44 -13.00 2.50
N SER A 301 -9.01 -12.04 1.77
CA SER A 301 -10.11 -12.26 0.83
C SER A 301 -9.60 -12.11 -0.61
N PRO A 302 -9.67 -13.16 -1.45
CA PRO A 302 -9.26 -13.09 -2.86
C PRO A 302 -10.08 -12.06 -3.68
N ARG A 303 -11.32 -11.77 -3.25
CA ARG A 303 -12.22 -10.79 -3.89
C ARG A 303 -11.81 -9.35 -3.61
N CYS A 304 -11.08 -9.12 -2.52
CA CYS A 304 -10.43 -7.86 -2.20
C CYS A 304 -8.94 -7.98 -2.50
N HIS A 305 -8.58 -7.97 -3.79
CA HIS A 305 -7.17 -7.93 -4.20
C HIS A 305 -6.42 -6.85 -3.41
N PRO A 306 -5.45 -7.22 -2.56
CA PRO A 306 -4.80 -6.26 -1.69
C PRO A 306 -3.74 -5.52 -2.50
N ARG A 307 -4.13 -4.37 -3.03
CA ARG A 307 -3.26 -3.21 -2.88
C ARG A 307 -3.72 -2.49 -1.62
N ARG A 308 -3.05 -2.78 -0.50
CA ARG A 308 -3.10 -2.10 0.83
C ARG A 308 -4.05 -2.72 1.87
N SER A 309 -3.45 -3.19 2.98
CA SER A 309 -4.04 -3.10 4.32
C SER A 309 -2.89 -2.92 5.32
N THR A 310 -2.63 -1.66 5.70
CA THR A 310 -2.13 -1.31 7.03
C THR A 310 -3.33 -0.66 7.71
N TRP A 311 -3.85 -1.29 8.76
CA TRP A 311 -4.88 -0.69 9.63
C TRP A 311 -4.19 0.11 10.73
#